data_AF-A0A2V9NA82-F1
#
_entry.id   AF-A0A2V9NA82-F1
#
_cell.length_a   1.000
_cell.length_b   1.000
_cell.length_c   1.000
_cell.angle_alpha   90.00
_cell.angle_beta   90.00
_cell.angle_gamma   90.00
#
_symmetry.space_group_name_H-M   'P 1'
#
loop_
_entity.id
_entity.type
_entity.pdbx_description
1 polymer ?
#
loop_
_entity_poly.entity_id
_entity_poly.type
_entity_poly.pdbx_seq_one_letter_code
_entity_poly.pdbx_strand_id
1 'polypeptide(L)'
;MPQEVSISYQAVKSKVYKLIDAMVEGEKSPAEIQESMHRWWALVHPADRAVAQKYLVTVLEKSHGALAAIVLGSPDLKSPKSARAEESGKLLKPPVRSDRPAASAF
;
A
#
# COMPACT_ATOMS: atom_id res chain seq x y z
N MET A 1 -19.10 -19.81 -24.30
CA MET A 1 -18.03 -20.73 -23.88
C MET A 1 -17.26 -20.05 -22.76
N PRO A 2 -17.30 -20.54 -21.51
CA PRO A 2 -16.55 -19.92 -20.42
C PRO A 2 -15.06 -20.22 -20.67
N GLN A 3 -14.24 -19.17 -20.77
CA GLN A 3 -12.80 -19.34 -20.91
C GLN A 3 -12.26 -19.92 -19.61
N GLU A 4 -11.98 -21.22 -19.60
CA GLU A 4 -11.30 -21.88 -18.49
C GLU A 4 -9.89 -21.28 -18.38
N VAL A 5 -9.66 -20.47 -17.35
CA VAL A 5 -8.34 -19.88 -17.09
C VAL A 5 -7.46 -20.99 -16.55
N SER A 6 -6.74 -21.70 -17.41
CA SER A 6 -5.69 -22.61 -16.98
C SER A 6 -4.65 -21.82 -16.20
N ILE A 7 -4.54 -22.08 -14.90
CA ILE A 7 -3.60 -21.37 -14.04
C ILE A 7 -2.18 -21.81 -14.37
N SER A 8 -1.45 -20.97 -15.09
CA SER A 8 -0.02 -21.14 -15.33
C SER A 8 0.81 -20.29 -14.37
N TYR A 9 2.03 -20.73 -14.07
CA TYR A 9 2.98 -19.95 -13.28
C TYR A 9 3.22 -18.55 -13.87
N GLN A 10 3.26 -18.44 -15.21
CA GLN A 10 3.45 -17.17 -15.90
C GLN A 10 2.26 -16.22 -15.72
N ALA A 11 1.02 -16.73 -15.71
CA ALA A 11 -0.16 -15.92 -15.46
C ALA A 11 -0.15 -15.33 -14.04
N VAL A 12 0.19 -16.15 -13.04
CA VAL A 12 0.32 -15.70 -11.65
C VAL A 12 1.45 -14.66 -11.53
N LYS A 13 2.62 -14.95 -12.10
CA LYS A 13 3.76 -14.02 -12.12
C LYS A 13 3.39 -12.67 -12.72
N SER A 14 2.77 -12.68 -13.91
CA SER A 14 2.35 -11.45 -14.60
C SER A 14 1.33 -10.66 -13.77
N LYS A 15 0.37 -11.33 -13.13
CA LYS A 15 -0.63 -10.68 -12.26
C LYS A 15 0.05 -9.98 -11.08
N VAL A 16 0.98 -10.66 -10.41
CA VAL A 16 1.69 -10.09 -9.25
C VAL A 16 2.54 -8.89 -9.66
N TYR A 17 3.33 -9.00 -10.74
CA TYR A 17 4.22 -7.91 -11.15
C TYR A 17 3.44 -6.67 -11.58
N LYS A 18 2.34 -6.84 -12.35
CA LYS A 18 1.46 -5.72 -12.68
C LYS A 18 0.84 -5.02 -11.46
N LEU A 19 0.57 -5.76 -10.39
CA LEU A 19 0.06 -5.15 -9.15
C LEU A 19 1.16 -4.40 -8.40
N ILE A 20 2.39 -4.92 -8.40
CA ILE A 20 3.55 -4.24 -7.82
C ILE A 20 3.84 -2.96 -8.60
N ASP A 21 3.91 -3.04 -9.94
CA ASP A 21 4.19 -1.89 -10.82
C ASP A 21 3.14 -0.80 -10.61
N ALA A 22 1.85 -1.13 -10.65
CA ALA A 22 0.77 -0.17 -10.40
C ALA A 22 0.82 0.47 -9.00
N MET A 23 1.35 -0.24 -7.99
CA MET A 23 1.56 0.33 -6.66
C MET A 23 2.73 1.32 -6.64
N VAL A 24 3.83 0.94 -7.29
CA VAL A 24 5.07 1.74 -7.37
C VAL A 24 4.83 3.02 -8.17
N GLU A 25 4.04 2.94 -9.23
CA GLU A 25 3.62 4.08 -10.06
C GLU A 25 2.57 4.97 -9.38
N GLY A 26 1.99 4.51 -8.26
CA GLY A 26 0.93 5.23 -7.54
C GLY A 26 -0.44 5.17 -8.22
N GLU A 27 -0.61 4.33 -9.25
CA GLU A 27 -1.88 4.11 -9.95
C GLU A 27 -2.91 3.39 -9.07
N LYS A 28 -2.44 2.55 -8.14
CA LYS A 28 -3.30 1.80 -7.21
C LYS A 28 -2.86 1.94 -5.77
N SER A 29 -3.84 2.21 -4.91
CA SER A 29 -3.69 2.13 -3.47
C SER A 29 -3.58 0.67 -2.98
N PRO A 30 -3.07 0.44 -1.75
CA PRO A 30 -3.03 -0.90 -1.16
C PRO A 30 -4.40 -1.58 -1.10
N ALA A 31 -5.47 -0.83 -0.85
CA ALA A 31 -6.84 -1.35 -0.80
C ALA A 31 -7.30 -1.85 -2.18
N GLU A 32 -7.00 -1.11 -3.25
CA GLU A 32 -7.33 -1.51 -4.63
C GLU A 32 -6.56 -2.73 -5.09
N ILE A 33 -5.33 -2.92 -4.60
CA ILE A 33 -4.54 -4.12 -4.86
C ILE A 33 -5.16 -5.33 -4.17
N GLN A 34 -5.54 -5.21 -2.89
CA GLN A 34 -6.22 -6.27 -2.14
C GLN A 34 -7.52 -6.69 -2.82
N GLU A 35 -8.34 -5.72 -3.19
CA GLU A 35 -9.58 -5.89 -3.93
C GLU A 35 -9.34 -6.58 -5.30
N SER A 36 -8.33 -6.12 -6.07
CA SER A 36 -7.96 -6.71 -7.35
C SER A 36 -7.48 -8.16 -7.23
N MET A 37 -6.79 -8.48 -6.13
CA MET A 37 -6.32 -9.83 -5.82
C MET A 37 -7.49 -10.73 -5.42
N HIS A 38 -8.42 -10.22 -4.59
CA HIS A 38 -9.62 -10.94 -4.17
C HIS A 38 -10.52 -11.28 -5.36
N ARG A 39 -10.78 -10.31 -6.24
CA ARG A 39 -11.55 -10.53 -7.48
C ARG A 39 -10.89 -11.56 -8.39
N TRP A 40 -9.57 -11.47 -8.57
CA TRP A 40 -8.85 -12.46 -9.37
C TRP A 40 -8.94 -13.86 -8.76
N TRP A 41 -8.79 -13.98 -7.43
CA TRP A 41 -8.89 -15.26 -6.72
C TRP A 41 -10.28 -15.91 -6.87
N ALA A 42 -11.34 -15.09 -6.86
CA ALA A 42 -12.70 -15.56 -7.09
C ALA A 42 -12.91 -16.16 -8.49
N LEU A 43 -12.14 -15.72 -9.49
CA LEU A 43 -12.18 -16.25 -10.86
C LEU A 43 -11.35 -17.52 -11.04
N VAL A 44 -10.48 -17.86 -10.08
CA VAL A 44 -9.66 -19.09 -10.13
C VAL A 44 -10.57 -20.30 -9.89
N HIS A 45 -10.55 -21.23 -10.83
CA HIS A 45 -11.32 -22.47 -10.75
C HIS A 45 -10.94 -23.26 -9.49
N PRO A 46 -11.90 -23.80 -8.71
CA PRO A 46 -11.61 -24.47 -7.44
C PRO A 46 -10.57 -25.59 -7.54
N ALA A 47 -10.55 -26.34 -8.64
CA ALA A 47 -9.59 -27.42 -8.87
C ALA A 47 -8.13 -26.91 -9.02
N ASP A 48 -7.95 -25.69 -9.51
CA ASP A 48 -6.63 -25.08 -9.75
C ASP A 48 -6.12 -24.27 -8.56
N ARG A 49 -6.94 -24.03 -7.54
CA ARG A 49 -6.59 -23.16 -6.39
C ARG A 49 -5.33 -23.61 -5.67
N ALA A 50 -5.14 -24.92 -5.47
CA ALA A 50 -3.94 -25.44 -4.81
C ALA A 50 -2.66 -25.09 -5.60
N VAL A 51 -2.72 -25.21 -6.92
CA VAL A 51 -1.62 -24.88 -7.83
C VAL A 51 -1.40 -23.36 -7.88
N ALA A 52 -2.47 -22.59 -8.00
CA ALA A 52 -2.46 -21.12 -7.97
C ALA A 52 -1.82 -20.59 -6.70
N GLN A 53 -2.19 -21.13 -5.54
CA GLN A 53 -1.65 -20.77 -4.23
C GLN A 53 -0.15 -21.04 -4.18
N LYS A 54 0.28 -22.25 -4.59
CA LYS A 54 1.70 -22.61 -4.65
C LYS A 54 2.49 -21.63 -5.51
N TYR A 55 2.01 -21.32 -6.71
CA TYR A 55 2.67 -20.35 -7.58
C TYR A 55 2.70 -18.95 -7.00
N LEU A 56 1.61 -18.50 -6.37
CA LEU A 56 1.53 -17.18 -5.75
C LEU A 56 2.58 -17.03 -4.63
N VAL A 57 2.65 -18.02 -3.72
CA VAL A 57 3.65 -18.05 -2.65
C VAL A 57 5.06 -18.01 -3.24
N THR A 58 5.37 -18.89 -4.20
CA THR A 58 6.70 -18.93 -4.84
C THR A 58 7.09 -17.60 -5.50
N VAL A 59 6.15 -16.94 -6.21
CA VAL A 59 6.42 -15.64 -6.84
C VAL A 59 6.67 -14.58 -5.79
N LEU A 60 5.87 -14.52 -4.72
CA LEU A 60 6.02 -13.55 -3.64
C LEU A 60 7.35 -13.73 -2.90
N GLU A 61 7.73 -14.96 -2.55
CA GLU A 61 9.01 -15.27 -1.90
C GLU A 61 10.20 -14.83 -2.76
N LYS A 62 10.19 -15.18 -4.05
CA LYS A 62 11.27 -14.77 -4.97
C LYS A 62 11.34 -13.25 -5.15
N SER A 63 10.18 -12.59 -5.21
CA SER A 63 10.11 -11.12 -5.33
C SER A 63 10.65 -10.44 -4.08
N HIS A 64 10.28 -10.94 -2.90
CA HIS A 64 10.81 -10.46 -1.63
C HIS A 64 12.33 -10.66 -1.53
N GLY A 65 12.83 -11.85 -1.89
CA GLY A 65 14.28 -12.12 -1.92
C GLY A 65 15.04 -11.21 -2.88
N ALA A 66 14.48 -10.92 -4.05
CA ALA A 66 15.06 -9.96 -5.01
C ALA A 66 15.11 -8.54 -4.44
N LEU A 67 14.02 -8.05 -3.85
CA LEU A 67 13.97 -6.74 -3.21
C LEU A 67 14.98 -6.64 -2.05
N ALA A 68 15.08 -7.68 -1.22
CA ALA A 68 16.06 -7.74 -0.14
C ALA A 68 17.50 -7.69 -0.68
N ALA A 69 17.81 -8.43 -1.75
CA ALA A 69 19.11 -8.40 -2.39
C ALA A 69 19.46 -7.01 -2.96
N ILE A 70 18.49 -6.30 -3.55
CA ILE A 70 18.68 -4.93 -4.04
C ILE A 70 19.00 -3.97 -2.89
N VAL A 71 18.27 -4.08 -1.78
CA VAL A 71 18.49 -3.26 -0.58
C VAL A 71 19.88 -3.53 0.02
N LEU A 72 20.30 -4.79 0.09
CA LEU A 72 21.62 -5.18 0.60
C LEU A 72 22.76 -4.73 -0.33
N GLY A 73 22.55 -4.81 -1.64
CA GLY A 73 23.52 -4.36 -2.65
C GLY A 73 23.62 -2.84 -2.78
N SER A 74 22.70 -2.09 -2.17
CA SER A 74 22.62 -0.63 -2.25
C SER A 74 22.66 0.00 -0.84
N PRO A 75 23.80 -0.07 -0.12
CA PRO A 75 23.91 0.37 1.28
C PRO A 75 23.61 1.87 1.50
N ASP A 76 23.65 2.68 0.43
CA ASP A 76 23.37 4.11 0.43
C ASP A 76 21.85 4.44 0.44
N LEU A 77 20.96 3.46 0.23
CA LEU A 77 19.50 3.64 0.31
C LEU A 77 18.96 3.81 1.75
N LYS A 78 19.82 3.84 2.77
CA LYS A 78 19.42 4.17 4.15
C LYS A 78 19.08 5.66 4.25
N SER A 79 17.79 5.93 4.04
CA SER A 79 17.00 7.12 4.38
C SER A 79 17.11 8.36 3.48
N PRO A 80 16.11 8.63 2.62
CA PRO A 80 15.58 9.98 2.55
C PRO A 80 14.88 10.25 3.89
N LYS A 81 15.44 11.20 4.67
CA LYS A 81 14.76 11.85 5.79
C LYS A 81 13.28 12.06 5.42
N SER A 82 12.38 11.57 6.27
CA SER A 82 10.97 11.93 6.25
C SER A 82 10.86 13.46 6.41
N ALA A 83 10.77 14.18 5.30
CA ALA A 83 10.35 15.57 5.26
C ALA A 83 8.81 15.64 5.19
N ARG A 84 8.14 14.88 6.07
CA ARG A 84 6.69 14.95 6.24
C ARG A 84 6.36 15.67 7.54
N ALA A 85 6.14 16.97 7.37
CA ALA A 85 5.19 17.80 8.13
C ALA A 85 5.43 17.95 9.65
N GLU A 86 6.45 18.74 10.02
CA GLU A 86 6.32 19.67 11.15
C GLU A 86 5.55 20.90 10.66
N GLU A 87 4.22 20.82 10.60
CA GLU A 87 3.35 21.99 10.73
C GLU A 87 1.95 21.54 11.18
N SER A 88 1.88 20.87 12.33
CA SER A 88 0.60 20.75 13.04
C SER A 88 0.49 21.97 13.94
N GLY A 89 -0.20 22.98 13.43
CA GLY A 89 -0.39 24.28 14.06
C GLY A 89 -0.70 24.15 15.54
N LYS A 90 0.15 24.77 16.37
CA LYS A 90 -0.22 25.13 17.74
C LYS A 90 -1.41 26.09 17.64
N LEU A 91 -2.61 25.53 17.72
CA LEU A 91 -3.84 26.27 17.95
C LEU A 91 -3.72 26.91 19.34
N LEU A 92 -3.16 28.12 19.37
CA LEU A 92 -3.15 29.03 20.50
C LEU A 92 -4.59 29.25 20.94
N LYS A 93 -5.01 28.56 22.00
CA LYS A 93 -6.23 28.92 22.74
C LYS A 93 -6.02 30.34 23.30
N PRO A 94 -6.87 31.32 22.99
CA PRO A 94 -6.77 32.62 23.64
C PRO A 94 -7.12 32.46 25.13
N PRO A 95 -6.42 33.18 26.03
CA PRO A 95 -6.71 33.12 27.46
C PRO A 95 -8.06 33.80 27.74
N VAL A 96 -8.90 33.09 28.51
CA VAL A 96 -10.08 33.64 29.16
C VAL A 96 -9.66 34.85 29.99
N ARG A 97 -10.05 36.05 29.56
CA ARG A 97 -10.05 37.24 30.41
C ARG A 97 -11.49 37.47 30.87
N SER A 98 -11.80 36.93 32.05
CA SER A 98 -12.79 37.51 32.93
C SER A 98 -12.24 38.83 33.44
N ASP A 99 -12.86 39.96 33.09
CA ASP A 99 -12.89 41.13 33.97
C ASP A 99 -14.05 42.06 33.59
N ARG A 100 -15.00 42.18 34.52
CA ARG A 100 -16.01 43.25 34.61
C ARG A 100 -15.35 44.28 35.54
N PRO A 101 -15.27 45.59 35.24
CA PRO A 101 -16.48 46.43 35.23
C PRO A 101 -16.44 47.66 34.29
N ALA A 102 -17.62 48.24 34.04
CA ALA A 102 -17.73 49.61 33.55
C ALA A 102 -18.65 50.38 34.52
N ALA A 103 -18.01 51.07 35.46
CA ALA A 103 -18.58 52.22 36.12
C ALA A 103 -17.95 53.46 35.49
N SER A 104 -18.77 54.38 34.99
CA SER A 104 -18.75 55.83 35.34
C SER A 104 -19.40 56.70 34.25
N ALA A 105 -20.37 57.51 34.71
CA ALA A 105 -20.66 58.91 34.35
C ALA A 105 -20.71 59.34 32.86
N PHE A 106 -21.87 59.78 32.40
CA PHE A 106 -22.33 61.18 32.44
C PHE A 106 -23.86 61.23 32.29
#